data_AF-A0A7C3S956-F1
#
_entry.id   AF-A0A7C3S956-F1
#
_cell.length_a   1.000
_cell.length_b   1.000
_cell.length_c   1.000
_cell.angle_alpha   90.00
_cell.angle_beta   90.00
_cell.angle_gamma   90.00
#
_symmetry.space_group_name_H-M   'P 1'
#
loop_
_entity.id
_entity.type
_entity.pdbx_description
1 polymer ?
#
loop_
_entity_poly.entity_id
_entity_poly.type
_entity_poly.pdbx_seq_one_letter_code
_entity_poly.pdbx_strand_id
1 'polypeptide(L)'
;MFRIMRILLVVPPFLEEGLEMEAKESIGIGYLASVLRGRGFEVDLLDADLLQLKAEEAVQRICTKKYELIGFSLLEGTIESAVEILKGLRRRGVTSHIVLGGYFSTLVTEELLAELPEVDSVIRGEGEYTLLELAQCLLEGKDWKDLEGIAYREGDRVTINPNRSPFDLDEIPLPSRDLLPEVLKRGGVAGLVGSRGCFANCSFCCINSFHKASGTPGWRGRSVEAIVDEIETLLDGWAVKTISFYDSNFIGPGKEGPLRAYAIGEEILRRKLQIDFALSTRPDQVEEELFRFLKKAGLKEVFLGIESMSQKSLDFYRKGITVEQNRKAVETLERLEIYYRPGFILYEPYVTLDQIRENLGFIKELVSGRYCNKFHFFKGLRVYRGSPLEKRLEGRGLLRRNGWHNTYMWQDPAVARFIYLTGLLAPKMLSVKEKEAALNVRERRNLDRLLGQWSIHLYEEVLALMETDSDQPDRWMNLSLKADERLARIERTVHLMNL
;
A
#
# COMPACT_ATOMS: atom_id res chain seq x y z
N MET A 1 -6.50 14.21 -41.70
CA MET A 1 -5.57 13.63 -40.70
C MET A 1 -6.41 13.34 -39.47
N PHE A 2 -6.64 12.08 -39.12
CA PHE A 2 -7.36 11.76 -37.88
C PHE A 2 -6.53 12.29 -36.71
N ARG A 3 -7.12 13.17 -35.89
CA ARG A 3 -6.46 13.69 -34.70
C ARG A 3 -6.44 12.58 -33.66
N ILE A 4 -5.27 11.99 -33.41
CA ILE A 4 -5.07 11.02 -32.33
C ILE A 4 -4.80 11.83 -31.06
N MET A 5 -5.65 11.67 -30.05
CA MET A 5 -5.50 12.31 -28.75
C MET A 5 -4.45 11.58 -27.92
N ARG A 6 -3.52 12.34 -27.33
CA ARG A 6 -2.49 11.81 -26.43
C ARG A 6 -2.88 12.01 -24.98
N ILE A 7 -2.77 10.94 -24.21
CA ILE A 7 -3.13 10.87 -22.80
C ILE A 7 -1.87 10.48 -22.02
N LEU A 8 -1.61 11.15 -20.91
CA LEU A 8 -0.58 10.75 -19.96
C LEU A 8 -1.21 10.28 -18.67
N LEU A 9 -0.80 9.12 -18.16
CA LEU A 9 -1.16 8.65 -16.82
C LEU A 9 0.06 8.71 -15.91
N VAL A 10 -0.08 9.36 -14.76
CA VAL A 10 1.01 9.71 -13.85
C VAL A 10 0.79 9.09 -12.47
N VAL A 11 1.81 8.44 -11.93
CA VAL A 11 1.95 8.15 -10.50
C VAL A 11 2.96 9.14 -9.93
N PRO A 12 2.55 10.07 -9.05
CA PRO A 12 3.49 11.00 -8.41
C PRO A 12 4.43 10.29 -7.43
N PRO A 13 5.62 10.85 -7.14
CA PRO A 13 6.56 10.24 -6.21
C PRO A 13 6.05 10.31 -4.77
N PHE A 14 6.34 9.29 -3.95
CA PHE A 14 6.08 9.35 -2.52
C PHE A 14 7.02 10.32 -1.81
N LEU A 15 6.51 11.04 -0.81
CA LEU A 15 7.28 12.01 -0.02
C LEU A 15 7.85 11.45 1.30
N GLU A 16 7.78 10.15 1.53
CA GLU A 16 8.46 9.53 2.68
C GLU A 16 9.96 9.37 2.38
N GLU A 17 10.75 10.39 2.76
CA GLU A 17 12.22 10.36 2.68
C GLU A 17 12.81 9.16 3.46
N GLY A 18 13.79 8.46 2.86
CA GLY A 18 14.66 7.51 3.56
C GLY A 18 14.18 6.04 3.65
N LEU A 19 13.04 5.69 3.06
CA LEU A 19 12.64 4.30 2.88
C LEU A 19 12.52 4.00 1.39
N GLU A 20 13.57 3.42 0.80
CA GLU A 20 13.43 2.79 -0.52
C GLU A 20 12.33 1.72 -0.43
N MET A 21 11.16 2.03 -0.97
CA MET A 21 10.12 1.03 -1.15
C MET A 21 10.59 0.08 -2.25
N GLU A 22 10.35 -1.22 -2.07
CA GLU A 22 10.54 -2.17 -3.16
C GLU A 22 9.82 -1.66 -4.42
N ALA A 23 10.50 -1.70 -5.56
CA ALA A 23 9.91 -1.35 -6.83
C ALA A 23 8.63 -2.19 -7.02
N LYS A 24 7.50 -1.50 -7.04
CA LYS A 24 6.18 -2.11 -7.25
C LYS A 24 5.64 -1.63 -8.58
N GLU A 25 4.92 -2.52 -9.23
CA GLU A 25 4.29 -2.20 -10.49
C GLU A 25 3.00 -1.43 -10.25
N SER A 26 2.88 -0.24 -10.83
CA SER A 26 1.64 0.53 -10.80
C SER A 26 0.58 -0.04 -11.76
N ILE A 27 0.10 -1.25 -11.49
CA ILE A 27 -0.79 -2.02 -12.37
C ILE A 27 -2.13 -1.31 -12.64
N GLY A 28 -2.59 -0.45 -11.72
CA GLY A 28 -3.82 0.32 -11.87
C GLY A 28 -3.80 1.23 -13.10
N ILE A 29 -2.72 2.00 -13.30
CA ILE A 29 -2.58 2.82 -14.52
C ILE A 29 -2.36 1.95 -15.77
N GLY A 30 -1.83 0.72 -15.61
CA GLY A 30 -1.73 -0.26 -16.69
C GLY A 30 -3.11 -0.70 -17.21
N TYR A 31 -4.06 -0.98 -16.32
CA TYR A 31 -5.46 -1.28 -16.70
C TYR A 31 -6.11 -0.11 -17.42
N LEU A 32 -5.96 1.11 -16.89
CA LEU A 32 -6.46 2.34 -17.53
C LEU A 32 -5.88 2.50 -18.94
N ALA A 33 -4.57 2.27 -19.11
CA ALA A 33 -3.90 2.36 -20.41
C ALA A 33 -4.47 1.36 -21.41
N SER A 34 -4.68 0.10 -21.01
CA SER A 34 -5.22 -0.94 -21.90
C SER A 34 -6.63 -0.60 -22.38
N VAL A 35 -7.50 -0.11 -21.49
CA VAL A 35 -8.87 0.30 -21.85
C VAL A 35 -8.86 1.45 -22.86
N LEU A 36 -8.03 2.47 -22.63
CA LEU A 36 -7.89 3.60 -23.54
C LEU A 36 -7.27 3.20 -24.88
N ARG A 37 -6.17 2.42 -24.88
CA ARG A 37 -5.51 1.95 -26.11
C ARG A 37 -6.41 1.04 -26.94
N GLY A 38 -7.24 0.22 -26.30
CA GLY A 38 -8.26 -0.60 -26.96
C GLY A 38 -9.29 0.22 -27.74
N ARG A 39 -9.38 1.54 -27.50
CA ARG A 39 -10.24 2.49 -28.23
C ARG A 39 -9.46 3.48 -29.11
N GLY A 40 -8.18 3.22 -29.37
CA GLY A 40 -7.37 3.97 -30.33
C GLY A 40 -6.70 5.23 -29.78
N PHE A 41 -6.70 5.46 -28.46
CA PHE A 41 -5.95 6.55 -27.84
C PHE A 41 -4.45 6.23 -27.75
N GLU A 42 -3.60 7.24 -27.93
CA GLU A 42 -2.17 7.14 -27.62
C GLU A 42 -1.99 7.45 -26.13
N VAL A 43 -1.48 6.48 -25.37
CA VAL A 43 -1.34 6.60 -23.91
C VAL A 43 0.11 6.42 -23.52
N ASP A 44 0.68 7.39 -22.82
CA ASP A 44 1.97 7.29 -22.15
C ASP A 44 1.78 7.04 -20.65
N LEU A 45 2.69 6.28 -20.03
CA LEU A 45 2.73 6.04 -18.59
C LEU A 45 3.98 6.70 -17.98
N LEU A 46 3.80 7.42 -16.87
CA LEU A 46 4.88 7.98 -16.08
C LEU A 46 4.70 7.58 -14.62
N ASP A 47 5.49 6.62 -14.17
CA ASP A 47 5.61 6.31 -12.75
C ASP A 47 6.83 7.05 -12.18
N ALA A 48 6.59 8.26 -11.65
CA ALA A 48 7.64 9.11 -11.13
C ALA A 48 8.24 8.54 -9.84
N ASP A 49 7.48 7.76 -9.07
CA ASP A 49 7.95 7.07 -7.89
C ASP A 49 8.92 5.93 -8.25
N LEU A 50 8.51 5.06 -9.17
CA LEU A 50 9.36 3.96 -9.68
C LEU A 50 10.67 4.48 -10.28
N LEU A 51 10.60 5.61 -10.98
CA LEU A 51 11.75 6.26 -11.59
C LEU A 51 12.57 7.11 -10.60
N GLN A 52 12.13 7.22 -9.34
CA GLN A 52 12.76 8.02 -8.28
C GLN A 52 12.95 9.49 -8.68
N LEU A 53 11.98 10.05 -9.42
CA LEU A 53 11.99 11.43 -9.84
C LEU A 53 11.49 12.33 -8.72
N LYS A 54 12.12 13.49 -8.56
CA LYS A 54 11.57 14.59 -7.78
C LYS A 54 10.40 15.24 -8.55
N ALA A 55 9.54 15.94 -7.84
CA ALA A 55 8.38 16.63 -8.43
C ALA A 55 8.79 17.52 -9.62
N GLU A 56 9.83 18.34 -9.49
CA GLU A 56 10.30 19.22 -10.57
C GLU A 56 10.80 18.44 -11.80
N GLU A 57 11.48 17.32 -11.61
CA GLU A 57 11.95 16.44 -12.69
C GLU A 57 10.76 15.79 -13.41
N ALA A 58 9.73 15.39 -12.67
CA ALA A 58 8.48 14.90 -13.24
C ALA A 58 7.81 15.99 -14.09
N VAL A 59 7.73 17.25 -13.64
CA VAL A 59 7.18 18.35 -14.46
C VAL A 59 7.99 18.51 -15.76
N GLN A 60 9.32 18.52 -15.69
CA GLN A 60 10.18 18.62 -16.88
C GLN A 60 9.89 17.47 -17.85
N ARG A 61 9.79 16.23 -17.34
CA ARG A 61 9.49 15.04 -18.14
C ARG A 61 8.14 15.14 -18.83
N ILE A 62 7.11 15.60 -18.12
CA ILE A 62 5.75 15.78 -18.67
C ILE A 62 5.76 16.82 -19.78
N CYS A 63 6.47 17.93 -19.60
CA CYS A 63 6.54 19.02 -20.59
C CYS A 63 7.33 18.68 -21.86
N THR A 64 7.98 17.51 -21.96
CA THR A 64 8.69 17.09 -23.18
C THR A 64 7.75 16.74 -24.35
N LYS A 65 6.47 16.48 -24.07
CA LYS A 65 5.44 16.20 -25.06
C LYS A 65 4.19 17.02 -24.74
N LYS A 66 3.34 17.19 -25.75
CA LYS A 66 2.00 17.76 -25.55
C LYS A 66 0.99 16.63 -25.34
N TYR A 67 0.23 16.71 -24.26
CA TYR A 67 -0.91 15.83 -23.97
C TYR A 67 -2.19 16.65 -23.94
N GLU A 68 -3.31 16.07 -24.32
CA GLU A 68 -4.62 16.70 -24.19
C GLU A 68 -5.30 16.38 -22.86
N LEU A 69 -4.99 15.22 -22.29
CA LEU A 69 -5.46 14.76 -20.98
C LEU A 69 -4.29 14.21 -20.17
N ILE A 70 -4.21 14.62 -18.90
CA ILE A 70 -3.23 14.13 -17.93
C ILE A 70 -3.99 13.59 -16.72
N GLY A 71 -3.92 12.29 -16.49
CA GLY A 71 -4.52 11.62 -15.34
C GLY A 71 -3.50 11.36 -14.25
N PHE A 72 -3.79 11.74 -13.01
CA PHE A 72 -2.95 11.43 -11.85
C PHE A 72 -3.62 10.37 -10.97
N SER A 73 -2.93 9.26 -10.73
CA SER A 73 -3.36 8.23 -9.78
C SER A 73 -2.80 8.53 -8.40
N LEU A 74 -3.65 9.05 -7.49
CA LEU A 74 -3.20 9.53 -6.18
C LEU A 74 -3.38 8.50 -5.07
N LEU A 75 -2.38 8.48 -4.20
CA LEU A 75 -2.38 7.83 -2.90
C LEU A 75 -2.17 8.93 -1.84
N GLU A 76 -2.58 8.70 -0.59
CA GLU A 76 -2.42 9.71 0.47
C GLU A 76 -0.97 10.20 0.60
N GLY A 77 0.03 9.30 0.48
CA GLY A 77 1.45 9.66 0.57
C GLY A 77 2.06 10.35 -0.66
N THR A 78 1.28 10.60 -1.72
CA THR A 78 1.75 11.24 -2.95
C THR A 78 1.09 12.60 -3.21
N ILE A 79 0.23 13.07 -2.29
CA ILE A 79 -0.55 14.30 -2.51
C ILE A 79 0.33 15.54 -2.57
N GLU A 80 1.29 15.72 -1.66
CA GLU A 80 2.14 16.91 -1.67
C GLU A 80 2.96 17.03 -2.97
N SER A 81 3.54 15.93 -3.44
CA SER A 81 4.31 15.92 -4.69
C SER A 81 3.41 16.12 -5.91
N ALA A 82 2.19 15.57 -5.88
CA ALA A 82 1.18 15.85 -6.90
C ALA A 82 0.84 17.34 -6.95
N VAL A 83 0.62 18.00 -5.80
CA VAL A 83 0.35 19.44 -5.73
C VAL A 83 1.50 20.26 -6.33
N GLU A 84 2.75 19.91 -6.03
CA GLU A 84 3.92 20.56 -6.63
C GLU A 84 3.96 20.39 -8.15
N ILE A 85 3.69 19.18 -8.65
CA ILE A 85 3.66 18.88 -10.08
C ILE A 85 2.55 19.67 -10.77
N LEU A 86 1.32 19.64 -10.23
CA LEU A 86 0.15 20.34 -10.77
C LEU A 86 0.43 21.85 -10.93
N LYS A 87 0.94 22.48 -9.88
CA LYS A 87 1.36 23.90 -9.89
C LYS A 87 2.49 24.15 -10.89
N GLY A 88 3.48 23.26 -10.96
CA GLY A 88 4.58 23.32 -11.93
C GLY A 88 4.10 23.28 -13.38
N LEU A 89 3.14 22.39 -13.69
CA LEU A 89 2.56 22.25 -15.03
C LEU A 89 1.82 23.52 -15.46
N ARG A 90 0.93 24.06 -14.59
CA ARG A 90 0.22 25.30 -14.92
C ARG A 90 1.16 26.50 -15.06
N ARG A 91 2.20 26.62 -14.22
CA ARG A 91 3.26 27.65 -14.37
C ARG A 91 4.01 27.55 -15.70
N ARG A 92 4.16 26.35 -16.26
CA ARG A 92 4.76 26.11 -17.59
C ARG A 92 3.77 26.28 -18.76
N GLY A 93 2.55 26.73 -18.50
CA GLY A 93 1.54 26.97 -19.54
C GLY A 93 0.88 25.70 -20.07
N VAL A 94 0.91 24.59 -19.32
CA VAL A 94 0.18 23.37 -19.70
C VAL A 94 -1.32 23.61 -19.56
N THR A 95 -2.04 23.50 -20.67
CA THR A 95 -3.50 23.70 -20.76
C THR A 95 -4.30 22.41 -20.93
N SER A 96 -3.64 21.25 -20.81
CA SER A 96 -4.29 19.94 -20.83
C SER A 96 -5.40 19.85 -19.79
N HIS A 97 -6.42 19.04 -20.05
CA HIS A 97 -7.37 18.63 -19.02
C HIS A 97 -6.64 17.77 -17.99
N ILE A 98 -6.69 18.14 -16.72
CA ILE A 98 -6.06 17.43 -15.62
C ILE A 98 -7.15 16.76 -14.79
N VAL A 99 -7.06 15.43 -14.68
CA VAL A 99 -7.97 14.60 -13.90
C VAL A 99 -7.24 13.87 -12.79
N LEU A 100 -7.80 13.87 -11.58
CA LEU A 100 -7.30 13.05 -10.48
C LEU A 100 -8.13 11.77 -10.34
N GLY A 101 -7.48 10.67 -10.01
CA GLY A 101 -8.10 9.38 -9.71
C GLY A 101 -7.37 8.68 -8.56
N GLY A 102 -7.76 7.44 -8.29
CA GLY A 102 -7.21 6.65 -7.18
C GLY A 102 -8.02 6.79 -5.88
N TYR A 103 -7.66 5.96 -4.89
CA TYR A 103 -8.47 5.85 -3.67
C TYR A 103 -8.50 7.15 -2.88
N PHE A 104 -7.37 7.88 -2.82
CA PHE A 104 -7.29 9.12 -2.07
C PHE A 104 -8.22 10.16 -2.70
N SER A 105 -8.13 10.35 -4.02
CA SER A 105 -9.00 11.26 -4.78
C SER A 105 -10.49 10.98 -4.59
N THR A 106 -10.86 9.71 -4.48
CA THR A 106 -12.25 9.29 -4.25
C THR A 106 -12.76 9.65 -2.85
N LEU A 107 -11.89 9.62 -1.84
CA LEU A 107 -12.26 9.84 -0.43
C LEU A 107 -12.22 11.31 -0.01
N VAL A 108 -11.40 12.13 -0.67
CA VAL A 108 -11.27 13.57 -0.38
C VAL A 108 -11.62 14.45 -1.59
N THR A 109 -12.56 14.00 -2.42
CA THR A 109 -12.91 14.66 -3.69
C THR A 109 -13.25 16.15 -3.54
N GLU A 110 -14.09 16.50 -2.57
CA GLU A 110 -14.53 17.87 -2.34
C GLU A 110 -13.37 18.78 -1.93
N GLU A 111 -12.50 18.30 -1.04
CA GLU A 111 -11.33 19.03 -0.54
C GLU A 111 -10.31 19.24 -1.66
N LEU A 112 -10.01 18.20 -2.45
CA LEU A 112 -9.10 18.30 -3.59
C LEU A 112 -9.58 19.31 -4.62
N LEU A 113 -10.86 19.25 -4.99
CA LEU A 113 -11.42 20.24 -5.88
C LEU A 113 -11.34 21.59 -5.18
N ALA A 114 -11.86 21.80 -3.98
CA ALA A 114 -11.83 23.11 -3.30
C ALA A 114 -10.43 23.77 -3.26
N GLU A 115 -9.37 23.02 -2.95
CA GLU A 115 -8.04 23.57 -2.72
C GLU A 115 -7.11 23.58 -3.95
N LEU A 116 -7.40 22.78 -4.99
CA LEU A 116 -6.54 22.66 -6.18
C LEU A 116 -7.23 23.23 -7.43
N PRO A 117 -7.10 24.54 -7.70
CA PRO A 117 -7.65 25.17 -8.90
C PRO A 117 -7.00 24.67 -10.19
N GLU A 118 -5.83 24.03 -10.11
CA GLU A 118 -5.14 23.46 -11.26
C GLU A 118 -5.83 22.21 -11.84
N VAL A 119 -6.75 21.60 -11.09
CA VAL A 119 -7.44 20.35 -11.42
C VAL A 119 -8.79 20.63 -12.06
N ASP A 120 -9.07 19.98 -13.19
CA ASP A 120 -10.31 20.17 -13.94
C ASP A 120 -11.42 19.21 -13.46
N SER A 121 -11.05 17.99 -13.05
CA SER A 121 -12.02 16.97 -12.61
C SER A 121 -11.39 15.90 -11.70
N VAL A 122 -12.24 15.17 -10.99
CA VAL A 122 -11.87 13.97 -10.22
C VAL A 122 -12.73 12.79 -10.69
N ILE A 123 -12.10 11.67 -11.02
CA ILE A 123 -12.76 10.39 -11.23
C ILE A 123 -12.80 9.62 -9.91
N ARG A 124 -14.01 9.28 -9.47
CA ARG A 124 -14.30 8.58 -8.22
C ARG A 124 -14.51 7.10 -8.49
N GLY A 125 -13.89 6.24 -7.67
CA GLY A 125 -14.02 4.80 -7.80
C GLY A 125 -13.09 4.18 -8.85
N GLU A 126 -13.56 3.09 -9.45
CA GLU A 126 -12.85 2.35 -10.49
C GLU A 126 -12.99 3.10 -11.82
N GLY A 127 -11.87 3.65 -12.29
CA GLY A 127 -11.86 4.73 -13.29
C GLY A 127 -11.79 4.29 -14.75
N GLU A 128 -11.70 2.99 -15.03
CA GLU A 128 -11.45 2.43 -16.37
C GLU A 128 -12.37 3.02 -17.44
N TYR A 129 -13.69 2.86 -17.26
CA TYR A 129 -14.66 3.29 -18.26
C TYR A 129 -15.05 4.76 -18.12
N THR A 130 -15.04 5.34 -16.91
CA THR A 130 -15.25 6.80 -16.75
C THR A 130 -14.14 7.60 -17.43
N LEU A 131 -12.87 7.17 -17.30
CA LEU A 131 -11.74 7.83 -17.95
C LEU A 131 -11.83 7.71 -19.47
N LEU A 132 -12.27 6.55 -19.97
CA LEU A 132 -12.51 6.35 -21.39
C LEU A 132 -13.58 7.31 -21.93
N GLU A 133 -14.73 7.41 -21.26
CA GLU A 133 -15.81 8.31 -21.67
C GLU A 133 -15.39 9.78 -21.58
N LEU A 134 -14.63 10.16 -20.55
CA LEU A 134 -14.04 11.50 -20.44
C LEU A 134 -13.12 11.80 -21.63
N ALA A 135 -12.20 10.88 -21.96
CA ALA A 135 -11.31 11.03 -23.10
C ALA A 135 -12.06 11.17 -24.43
N GLN A 136 -13.15 10.40 -24.62
CA GLN A 136 -14.00 10.48 -25.80
C GLN A 136 -14.73 11.83 -25.90
N CYS A 137 -15.29 12.32 -24.79
CA CYS A 137 -15.94 13.64 -24.76
C CYS A 137 -14.94 14.76 -25.10
N LEU A 138 -13.74 14.73 -24.53
CA LEU A 138 -12.68 15.70 -24.81
C LEU A 138 -12.19 15.64 -26.26
N LEU A 139 -12.08 14.44 -26.85
CA LEU A 139 -11.71 14.27 -28.25
C LEU A 139 -12.77 14.84 -29.20
N GLU A 140 -14.05 14.63 -28.88
CA GLU A 140 -15.20 15.04 -29.70
C GLU A 140 -15.66 16.48 -29.43
N GLY A 141 -15.10 17.15 -28.42
CA GLY A 141 -15.54 18.48 -27.98
C GLY A 141 -16.94 18.49 -27.37
N LYS A 142 -17.38 17.35 -26.81
CA LYS A 142 -18.65 17.21 -26.09
C LYS A 142 -18.49 17.58 -24.63
N ASP A 143 -19.61 17.93 -24.01
CA ASP A 143 -19.65 18.12 -22.56
C ASP A 143 -19.45 16.78 -21.85
N TRP A 144 -18.61 16.78 -20.82
CA TRP A 144 -18.26 15.63 -19.99
C TRP A 144 -18.83 15.76 -18.56
N LYS A 145 -19.46 16.90 -18.25
CA LYS A 145 -19.94 17.23 -16.91
C LYS A 145 -21.07 16.35 -16.40
N ASP A 146 -21.74 15.57 -17.25
CA ASP A 146 -22.82 14.65 -16.84
C ASP A 146 -22.36 13.18 -16.71
N LEU A 147 -21.06 12.89 -16.92
CA LEU A 147 -20.54 11.52 -16.87
C LEU A 147 -20.62 10.93 -15.46
N GLU A 148 -21.00 9.65 -15.37
CA GLU A 148 -21.02 8.92 -14.10
C GLU A 148 -19.61 8.78 -13.49
N GLY A 149 -19.52 8.94 -12.17
CA GLY A 149 -18.29 8.84 -11.39
C GLY A 149 -17.38 10.06 -11.48
N ILE A 150 -17.79 11.14 -12.16
CA ILE A 150 -17.03 12.39 -12.21
C ILE A 150 -17.48 13.37 -11.12
N ALA A 151 -16.51 14.11 -10.59
CA ALA A 151 -16.75 15.34 -9.86
C ALA A 151 -15.92 16.48 -10.47
N TYR A 152 -16.43 17.71 -10.40
CA TYR A 152 -15.78 18.88 -10.95
C TYR A 152 -16.22 20.16 -10.24
N ARG A 153 -15.58 21.27 -10.58
CA ARG A 153 -15.94 22.59 -10.06
C ARG A 153 -16.80 23.36 -11.04
N GLU A 154 -17.86 23.98 -10.54
CA GLU A 154 -18.69 24.94 -11.24
C GLU A 154 -18.71 26.27 -10.48
N GLY A 155 -17.87 27.21 -10.91
CA GLY A 155 -17.61 28.44 -10.15
C GLY A 155 -16.96 28.10 -8.80
N ASP A 156 -17.63 28.46 -7.70
CA ASP A 156 -17.15 28.17 -6.34
C ASP A 156 -17.74 26.87 -5.77
N ARG A 157 -18.59 26.16 -6.52
CA ARG A 157 -19.26 24.95 -6.06
C ARG A 157 -18.60 23.70 -6.61
N VAL A 158 -18.55 22.65 -5.81
CA VAL A 158 -18.18 21.31 -6.26
C VAL A 158 -19.45 20.55 -6.63
N THR A 159 -19.49 20.02 -7.85
CA THR A 159 -20.54 19.13 -8.34
C THR A 159 -20.01 17.71 -8.33
N ILE A 160 -20.75 16.79 -7.72
CA ILE A 160 -20.43 15.36 -7.68
C ILE A 160 -21.55 14.60 -8.37
N ASN A 161 -21.22 13.95 -9.48
CA ASN A 161 -22.18 13.14 -10.22
C ASN A 161 -22.44 11.81 -9.51
N PRO A 162 -23.55 11.12 -9.86
CA PRO A 162 -23.79 9.75 -9.41
C PRO A 162 -22.59 8.84 -9.67
N ASN A 163 -22.40 7.86 -8.79
CA ASN A 163 -21.38 6.83 -8.97
C ASN A 163 -21.65 6.00 -10.23
N ARG A 164 -20.58 5.58 -10.93
CA ARG A 164 -20.69 4.61 -12.02
C ARG A 164 -21.16 3.26 -11.51
N SER A 165 -22.01 2.62 -12.31
CA SER A 165 -22.43 1.22 -12.05
C SER A 165 -21.22 0.26 -12.10
N PRO A 166 -21.12 -0.70 -11.16
CA PRO A 166 -20.06 -1.71 -11.18
C PRO A 166 -20.12 -2.54 -12.47
N PHE A 167 -18.95 -2.91 -13.00
CA PHE A 167 -18.76 -3.77 -14.18
C PHE A 167 -18.04 -5.05 -13.79
N ASP A 168 -18.06 -6.07 -14.65
CA ASP A 168 -17.31 -7.30 -14.40
C ASP A 168 -15.80 -7.03 -14.49
N LEU A 169 -15.01 -7.62 -13.59
CA LEU A 169 -13.55 -7.48 -13.63
C LEU A 169 -12.94 -8.20 -14.83
N ASP A 170 -13.61 -9.23 -15.35
CA ASP A 170 -13.14 -10.00 -16.51
C ASP A 170 -13.41 -9.29 -17.84
N GLU A 171 -14.25 -8.24 -17.85
CA GLU A 171 -14.45 -7.36 -19.02
C GLU A 171 -13.28 -6.37 -19.23
N ILE A 172 -12.45 -6.19 -18.20
CA ILE A 172 -11.30 -5.29 -18.26
C ILE A 172 -10.17 -6.01 -19.02
N PRO A 173 -9.59 -5.41 -20.07
CA PRO A 173 -8.46 -5.99 -20.77
C PRO A 173 -7.25 -6.13 -19.83
N LEU A 174 -6.38 -7.11 -20.11
CA LEU A 174 -5.13 -7.29 -19.38
C LEU A 174 -4.34 -5.98 -19.32
N PRO A 175 -3.71 -5.67 -18.17
CA PRO A 175 -3.08 -4.37 -17.96
C PRO A 175 -1.86 -4.20 -18.86
N SER A 176 -1.65 -2.98 -19.32
CA SER A 176 -0.42 -2.59 -19.99
C SER A 176 0.76 -2.83 -19.04
N ARG A 177 1.82 -3.42 -19.57
CA ARG A 177 3.04 -3.79 -18.83
C ARG A 177 4.24 -2.94 -19.23
N ASP A 178 4.03 -1.74 -19.77
CA ASP A 178 5.12 -0.86 -20.22
C ASP A 178 6.14 -0.54 -19.12
N LEU A 179 5.69 -0.51 -17.86
CA LEU A 179 6.52 -0.21 -16.68
C LEU A 179 7.21 -1.45 -16.11
N LEU A 180 6.74 -2.66 -16.46
CA LEU A 180 7.24 -3.91 -15.89
C LEU A 180 8.75 -4.12 -16.11
N PRO A 181 9.36 -3.81 -17.27
CA PRO A 181 10.82 -3.92 -17.44
C PRO A 181 11.61 -3.10 -16.42
N GLU A 182 11.18 -1.89 -16.10
CA GLU A 182 11.87 -1.04 -15.11
C GLU A 182 11.63 -1.55 -13.68
N VAL A 183 10.42 -2.05 -13.38
CA VAL A 183 10.12 -2.74 -12.10
C VAL A 183 11.08 -3.92 -11.89
N LEU A 184 11.21 -4.81 -12.88
CA LEU A 184 12.07 -5.99 -12.80
C LEU A 184 13.56 -5.60 -12.69
N LYS A 185 14.00 -4.60 -13.45
CA LYS A 185 15.37 -4.07 -13.38
C LYS A 185 15.72 -3.53 -11.99
N ARG A 186 14.73 -2.99 -11.25
CA ARG A 186 14.87 -2.50 -9.88
C ARG A 186 14.63 -3.57 -8.81
N GLY A 187 14.55 -4.85 -9.20
CA GLY A 187 14.36 -5.96 -8.28
C GLY A 187 12.92 -6.13 -7.77
N GLY A 188 11.96 -5.45 -8.40
CA GLY A 188 10.54 -5.66 -8.19
C GLY A 188 10.05 -6.97 -8.84
N VAL A 189 8.78 -7.27 -8.63
CA VAL A 189 8.09 -8.45 -9.20
C VAL A 189 6.81 -8.01 -9.91
N ALA A 190 6.34 -8.81 -10.86
CA ALA A 190 5.10 -8.50 -11.56
C ALA A 190 3.91 -8.51 -10.58
N GLY A 191 3.07 -7.49 -10.66
CA GLY A 191 1.81 -7.42 -9.95
C GLY A 191 0.71 -8.17 -10.71
N LEU A 192 -0.21 -8.81 -9.98
CA LEU A 192 -1.45 -9.35 -10.53
C LEU A 192 -2.61 -9.01 -9.59
N VAL A 193 -3.78 -8.68 -10.14
CA VAL A 193 -4.99 -8.44 -9.35
C VAL A 193 -5.96 -9.58 -9.63
N GLY A 194 -6.13 -10.49 -8.69
CA GLY A 194 -7.11 -11.57 -8.75
C GLY A 194 -8.49 -11.16 -8.24
N SER A 195 -8.57 -10.11 -7.44
CA SER A 195 -9.82 -9.59 -6.87
C SER A 195 -9.69 -8.12 -6.47
N ARG A 196 -10.83 -7.41 -6.45
CA ARG A 196 -10.94 -6.04 -5.92
C ARG A 196 -11.83 -6.03 -4.67
N GLY A 197 -11.55 -5.10 -3.77
CA GLY A 197 -12.28 -4.95 -2.52
C GLY A 197 -11.96 -5.97 -1.44
N CYS A 198 -12.69 -5.87 -0.33
CA CYS A 198 -12.55 -6.76 0.82
C CYS A 198 -13.92 -6.94 1.49
N PHE A 199 -14.13 -8.10 2.11
CA PHE A 199 -15.37 -8.40 2.84
C PHE A 199 -15.29 -8.01 4.32
N ALA A 200 -14.07 -7.88 4.87
CA ALA A 200 -13.86 -7.49 6.25
C ALA A 200 -14.15 -6.00 6.47
N ASN A 201 -14.44 -5.57 7.70
CA ASN A 201 -14.87 -4.20 8.02
C ASN A 201 -13.93 -3.50 9.02
N CYS A 202 -12.62 -3.71 8.87
CA CYS A 202 -11.58 -3.10 9.72
C CYS A 202 -11.74 -1.57 9.72
N SER A 203 -11.85 -0.95 10.91
CA SER A 203 -12.20 0.47 11.00
C SER A 203 -11.12 1.41 10.51
N PHE A 204 -9.86 0.98 10.50
CA PHE A 204 -8.73 1.78 10.03
C PHE A 204 -8.50 1.68 8.52
N CYS A 205 -9.13 0.74 7.83
CA CYS A 205 -8.83 0.45 6.42
C CYS A 205 -9.57 1.40 5.48
N CYS A 206 -8.91 1.85 4.40
CA CYS A 206 -9.53 2.68 3.36
C CYS A 206 -10.25 1.90 2.26
N ILE A 207 -9.99 0.59 2.10
CA ILE A 207 -10.55 -0.22 1.00
C ILE A 207 -12.07 -0.19 0.98
N ASN A 208 -12.71 -0.51 2.12
CA ASN A 208 -14.17 -0.48 2.20
C ASN A 208 -14.74 0.94 2.09
N SER A 209 -14.01 1.95 2.59
CA SER A 209 -14.44 3.34 2.42
C SER A 209 -14.44 3.72 0.94
N PHE A 210 -13.42 3.32 0.19
CA PHE A 210 -13.31 3.53 -1.24
C PHE A 210 -14.47 2.88 -2.00
N HIS A 211 -14.76 1.59 -1.74
CA HIS A 211 -15.85 0.89 -2.40
C HIS A 211 -17.22 1.47 -2.04
N LYS A 212 -17.46 1.81 -0.77
CA LYS A 212 -18.69 2.49 -0.34
C LYS A 212 -18.85 3.87 -0.98
N ALA A 213 -17.80 4.68 -1.00
CA ALA A 213 -17.83 6.01 -1.60
C ALA A 213 -18.09 5.96 -3.11
N SER A 214 -17.57 4.94 -3.78
CA SER A 214 -17.73 4.71 -5.22
C SER A 214 -18.96 3.88 -5.61
N GLY A 215 -19.80 3.48 -4.66
CA GLY A 215 -21.01 2.71 -4.96
C GLY A 215 -20.72 1.30 -5.51
N THR A 216 -19.49 0.82 -5.36
CA THR A 216 -19.12 -0.53 -5.78
C THR A 216 -19.39 -1.53 -4.66
N PRO A 217 -19.79 -2.78 -4.99
CA PRO A 217 -19.94 -3.84 -4.01
C PRO A 217 -18.58 -4.12 -3.35
N GLY A 218 -18.58 -4.87 -2.25
CA GLY A 218 -17.36 -5.23 -1.53
C GLY A 218 -16.41 -6.11 -2.35
N TRP A 219 -16.03 -7.26 -1.80
CA TRP A 219 -15.10 -8.15 -2.51
C TRP A 219 -15.71 -8.67 -3.82
N ARG A 220 -14.94 -8.59 -4.92
CA ARG A 220 -15.24 -9.17 -6.24
C ARG A 220 -14.00 -9.87 -6.79
N GLY A 221 -14.11 -11.15 -7.13
CA GLY A 221 -13.04 -11.92 -7.74
C GLY A 221 -13.19 -12.00 -9.25
N ARG A 222 -12.06 -12.03 -9.96
CA ARG A 222 -11.99 -12.49 -11.36
C ARG A 222 -12.19 -14.00 -11.44
N SER A 223 -12.58 -14.49 -12.62
CA SER A 223 -12.62 -15.92 -12.90
C SER A 223 -11.24 -16.57 -12.74
N VAL A 224 -11.24 -17.88 -12.50
CA VAL A 224 -10.02 -18.66 -12.34
C VAL A 224 -9.24 -18.65 -13.66
N GLU A 225 -9.96 -18.81 -14.77
CA GLU A 225 -9.43 -18.83 -16.13
C GLU A 225 -8.74 -17.51 -16.46
N ALA A 226 -9.40 -16.36 -16.25
CA ALA A 226 -8.81 -15.06 -16.54
C ALA A 226 -7.53 -14.79 -15.72
N ILE A 227 -7.47 -15.26 -14.47
CA ILE A 227 -6.27 -15.14 -13.63
C ILE A 227 -5.14 -16.00 -14.19
N VAL A 228 -5.42 -17.26 -14.48
CA VAL A 228 -4.37 -18.19 -14.92
C VAL A 228 -3.90 -17.90 -16.34
N ASP A 229 -4.77 -17.40 -17.21
CA ASP A 229 -4.41 -16.90 -18.54
C ASP A 229 -3.43 -15.72 -18.45
N GLU A 230 -3.62 -14.81 -17.47
CA GLU A 230 -2.68 -13.71 -17.22
C GLU A 230 -1.35 -14.22 -16.63
N ILE A 231 -1.39 -15.21 -15.73
CA ILE A 231 -0.17 -15.86 -15.21
C ILE A 231 0.64 -16.47 -16.35
N GLU A 232 -0.01 -17.20 -17.25
CA GLU A 232 0.63 -17.83 -18.42
C GLU A 232 1.21 -16.76 -19.36
N THR A 233 0.49 -15.65 -19.58
CA THR A 233 0.99 -14.50 -20.36
C THR A 233 2.25 -13.88 -19.74
N LEU A 234 2.30 -13.74 -18.41
CA LEU A 234 3.47 -13.24 -17.68
C LEU A 234 4.65 -14.21 -17.77
N LEU A 235 4.38 -15.52 -17.66
CA LEU A 235 5.41 -16.54 -17.73
C LEU A 235 6.03 -16.64 -19.13
N ASP A 236 5.20 -16.76 -20.16
CA ASP A 236 5.65 -17.04 -21.53
C ASP A 236 6.02 -15.76 -22.29
N GLY A 237 5.25 -14.68 -22.09
CA GLY A 237 5.44 -13.41 -22.79
C GLY A 237 6.49 -12.51 -22.17
N TRP A 238 6.68 -12.57 -20.85
CA TRP A 238 7.58 -11.67 -20.10
C TRP A 238 8.71 -12.40 -19.38
N ALA A 239 8.77 -13.74 -19.46
CA ALA A 239 9.72 -14.57 -18.72
C ALA A 239 9.69 -14.35 -17.19
N VAL A 240 8.54 -13.91 -16.65
CA VAL A 240 8.37 -13.65 -15.22
C VAL A 240 8.03 -14.95 -14.51
N LYS A 241 8.82 -15.27 -13.47
CA LYS A 241 8.60 -16.47 -12.63
C LYS A 241 8.06 -16.15 -11.24
N THR A 242 8.06 -14.88 -10.85
CA THR A 242 7.60 -14.45 -9.52
C THR A 242 6.51 -13.41 -9.66
N ILE A 243 5.35 -13.69 -9.07
CA ILE A 243 4.15 -12.85 -9.15
C ILE A 243 3.70 -12.46 -7.74
N SER A 244 3.28 -11.20 -7.56
CA SER A 244 2.65 -10.75 -6.32
C SER A 244 1.19 -10.40 -6.58
N PHE A 245 0.28 -11.08 -5.90
CA PHE A 245 -1.13 -10.74 -5.89
C PHE A 245 -1.36 -9.47 -5.06
N TYR A 246 -1.95 -8.45 -5.69
CA TYR A 246 -2.23 -7.14 -5.09
C TYR A 246 -3.64 -7.06 -4.48
N ASP A 247 -4.35 -8.19 -4.46
CA ASP A 247 -5.62 -8.38 -3.79
C ASP A 247 -5.55 -7.89 -2.34
N SER A 248 -6.55 -7.10 -1.91
CA SER A 248 -6.70 -6.75 -0.49
C SER A 248 -6.98 -7.98 0.38
N ASN A 249 -7.57 -9.02 -0.22
CA ASN A 249 -7.72 -10.35 0.34
C ASN A 249 -7.85 -11.37 -0.79
N PHE A 250 -6.86 -12.24 -0.94
CA PHE A 250 -6.81 -13.22 -2.04
C PHE A 250 -7.87 -14.33 -1.90
N ILE A 251 -8.10 -14.80 -0.67
CA ILE A 251 -8.98 -15.95 -0.42
C ILE A 251 -10.44 -15.61 -0.75
N GLY A 252 -10.92 -14.43 -0.36
CA GLY A 252 -12.31 -14.02 -0.55
C GLY A 252 -13.24 -14.45 0.59
N PRO A 253 -14.51 -14.05 0.53
CA PRO A 253 -15.48 -14.24 1.63
C PRO A 253 -16.09 -15.63 1.70
N GLY A 254 -16.58 -15.97 2.90
CA GLY A 254 -17.48 -17.10 3.12
C GLY A 254 -16.86 -18.46 2.78
N LYS A 255 -17.71 -19.44 2.44
CA LYS A 255 -17.29 -20.79 2.07
C LYS A 255 -16.73 -20.89 0.64
N GLU A 256 -17.15 -19.97 -0.23
CA GLU A 256 -16.72 -19.95 -1.63
C GLU A 256 -15.28 -19.46 -1.80
N GLY A 257 -14.79 -18.61 -0.89
CA GLY A 257 -13.43 -18.06 -0.95
C GLY A 257 -12.34 -19.15 -0.98
N PRO A 258 -12.26 -20.05 0.01
CA PRO A 258 -11.33 -21.17 0.00
C PRO A 258 -11.45 -22.05 -1.26
N LEU A 259 -12.67 -22.33 -1.74
CA LEU A 259 -12.90 -23.12 -2.96
C LEU A 259 -12.29 -22.45 -4.19
N ARG A 260 -12.46 -21.13 -4.31
CA ARG A 260 -11.84 -20.35 -5.38
C ARG A 260 -10.32 -20.37 -5.31
N ALA A 261 -9.75 -20.21 -4.12
CA ALA A 261 -8.30 -20.30 -3.93
C ALA A 261 -7.76 -21.69 -4.33
N TYR A 262 -8.47 -22.76 -3.97
CA TYR A 262 -8.18 -24.12 -4.45
C TYR A 262 -8.23 -24.21 -5.97
N ALA A 263 -9.28 -23.71 -6.61
CA ALA A 263 -9.44 -23.77 -8.07
C ALA A 263 -8.31 -23.03 -8.81
N ILE A 264 -7.85 -21.88 -8.30
CA ILE A 264 -6.68 -21.18 -8.85
C ILE A 264 -5.42 -22.07 -8.76
N GLY A 265 -5.16 -22.67 -7.60
CA GLY A 265 -4.01 -23.55 -7.42
C GLY A 265 -4.10 -24.83 -8.27
N GLU A 266 -5.29 -25.40 -8.42
CA GLU A 266 -5.54 -26.56 -9.28
C GLU A 266 -5.26 -26.23 -10.74
N GLU A 267 -5.75 -25.09 -11.23
CA GLU A 267 -5.58 -24.67 -12.61
C GLU A 267 -4.10 -24.36 -12.94
N ILE A 268 -3.36 -23.74 -12.01
CA ILE A 268 -1.90 -23.55 -12.12
C ILE A 268 -1.18 -24.91 -12.27
N LEU A 269 -1.51 -25.88 -11.40
CA LEU A 269 -0.91 -27.22 -11.43
C LEU A 269 -1.30 -28.00 -12.68
N ARG A 270 -2.55 -27.89 -13.12
CA ARG A 270 -3.08 -28.56 -14.32
C ARG A 270 -2.36 -28.09 -15.57
N ARG A 271 -2.12 -26.77 -15.70
CA ARG A 271 -1.33 -26.17 -16.79
C ARG A 271 0.19 -26.30 -16.59
N LYS A 272 0.63 -26.81 -15.44
CA LYS A 272 2.05 -27.02 -15.07
C LYS A 272 2.85 -25.72 -15.05
N LEU A 273 2.21 -24.58 -14.77
CA LEU A 273 2.88 -23.28 -14.74
C LEU A 273 3.86 -23.22 -13.58
N GLN A 274 5.15 -23.04 -13.89
CA GLN A 274 6.22 -23.02 -12.90
C GLN A 274 6.44 -21.59 -12.40
N ILE A 275 5.62 -21.19 -11.43
CA ILE A 275 5.67 -19.86 -10.82
C ILE A 275 5.84 -19.92 -9.30
N ASP A 276 6.43 -18.87 -8.78
CA ASP A 276 6.38 -18.50 -7.37
C ASP A 276 5.38 -17.35 -7.22
N PHE A 277 4.51 -17.42 -6.21
CA PHE A 277 3.60 -16.30 -5.94
C PHE A 277 3.50 -15.92 -4.47
N ALA A 278 3.17 -14.65 -4.24
CA ALA A 278 2.87 -14.09 -2.95
C ALA A 278 1.42 -13.59 -2.89
N LEU A 279 0.76 -13.73 -1.74
CA LEU A 279 -0.63 -13.30 -1.54
C LEU A 279 -0.82 -12.55 -0.22
N SER A 280 -1.94 -11.83 -0.10
CA SER A 280 -2.38 -11.21 1.15
C SER A 280 -3.63 -11.90 1.69
N THR A 281 -3.65 -12.22 2.98
CA THR A 281 -4.84 -12.80 3.62
C THR A 281 -4.96 -12.39 5.09
N ARG A 282 -6.07 -12.79 5.72
CA ARG A 282 -6.31 -12.63 7.15
C ARG A 282 -5.93 -13.90 7.93
N PRO A 283 -5.53 -13.77 9.20
CA PRO A 283 -5.19 -14.92 10.06
C PRO A 283 -6.29 -15.96 10.20
N ASP A 284 -7.55 -15.53 10.30
CA ASP A 284 -8.72 -16.41 10.42
C ASP A 284 -9.01 -17.25 9.16
N GLN A 285 -8.31 -16.99 8.05
CA GLN A 285 -8.44 -17.74 6.79
C GLN A 285 -7.25 -18.67 6.50
N VAL A 286 -6.28 -18.77 7.41
CA VAL A 286 -5.12 -19.64 7.25
C VAL A 286 -5.50 -21.07 7.64
N GLU A 287 -5.99 -21.82 6.66
CA GLU A 287 -6.33 -23.24 6.79
C GLU A 287 -5.18 -24.12 6.30
N GLU A 288 -4.72 -25.06 7.14
CA GLU A 288 -3.51 -25.85 6.88
C GLU A 288 -3.56 -26.60 5.55
N GLU A 289 -4.66 -27.29 5.24
CA GLU A 289 -4.78 -28.09 4.02
C GLU A 289 -4.78 -27.21 2.76
N LEU A 290 -5.43 -26.03 2.82
CA LEU A 290 -5.43 -25.08 1.71
C LEU A 290 -4.04 -24.52 1.49
N PHE A 291 -3.36 -24.05 2.53
CA PHE A 291 -2.03 -23.47 2.39
C PHE A 291 -0.97 -24.51 2.01
N ARG A 292 -1.10 -25.75 2.47
CA ARG A 292 -0.29 -26.88 2.02
C ARG A 292 -0.49 -27.14 0.52
N PHE A 293 -1.71 -27.04 0.03
CA PHE A 293 -2.02 -27.19 -1.39
C PHE A 293 -1.48 -26.01 -2.22
N LEU A 294 -1.74 -24.77 -1.79
CA LEU A 294 -1.23 -23.57 -2.47
C LEU A 294 0.31 -23.55 -2.51
N LYS A 295 0.98 -24.04 -1.47
CA LYS A 295 2.45 -24.22 -1.48
C LYS A 295 2.90 -25.12 -2.62
N LYS A 296 2.18 -26.22 -2.91
CA LYS A 296 2.48 -27.08 -4.07
C LYS A 296 2.28 -26.36 -5.39
N ALA A 297 1.29 -25.46 -5.46
CA ALA A 297 1.01 -24.65 -6.64
C ALA A 297 1.97 -23.46 -6.84
N GLY A 298 2.87 -23.18 -5.88
CA GLY A 298 3.87 -22.11 -6.01
C GLY A 298 3.81 -21.02 -4.94
N LEU A 299 2.94 -21.11 -3.93
CA LEU A 299 2.88 -20.10 -2.87
C LEU A 299 4.21 -20.06 -2.09
N LYS A 300 4.85 -18.89 -2.07
CA LYS A 300 6.11 -18.65 -1.34
C LYS A 300 5.96 -17.74 -0.14
N GLU A 301 5.16 -16.68 -0.25
CA GLU A 301 5.04 -15.67 0.80
C GLU A 301 3.60 -15.22 1.03
N VAL A 302 3.26 -14.96 2.30
CA VAL A 302 1.95 -14.48 2.74
C VAL A 302 2.11 -13.15 3.48
N PHE A 303 1.53 -12.07 2.98
CA PHE A 303 1.27 -10.92 3.83
C PHE A 303 0.10 -11.23 4.76
N LEU A 304 0.37 -11.23 6.07
CA LEU A 304 -0.57 -11.66 7.09
C LEU A 304 -0.97 -10.48 7.98
N GLY A 305 -2.21 -10.00 7.84
CA GLY A 305 -2.71 -8.85 8.62
C GLY A 305 -3.04 -9.20 10.07
N ILE A 306 -2.02 -9.36 10.92
CA ILE A 306 -2.12 -9.66 12.37
C ILE A 306 -2.63 -8.43 13.16
N GLU A 307 -2.08 -7.26 12.83
CA GLU A 307 -2.28 -5.93 13.44
C GLU A 307 -1.91 -5.79 14.92
N SER A 308 -2.29 -6.72 15.78
CA SER A 308 -2.01 -6.64 17.22
C SER A 308 -2.14 -8.01 17.90
N MET A 309 -1.53 -8.13 19.08
CA MET A 309 -1.77 -9.25 20.01
C MET A 309 -2.51 -8.84 21.27
N SER A 310 -3.04 -7.62 21.30
CA SER A 310 -3.99 -7.20 22.30
C SER A 310 -5.41 -7.34 21.75
N GLN A 311 -6.25 -8.17 22.39
CA GLN A 311 -7.65 -8.31 21.98
C GLN A 311 -8.38 -6.96 21.98
N LYS A 312 -8.08 -6.09 22.96
CA LYS A 312 -8.63 -4.73 23.04
C LYS A 312 -8.32 -3.91 21.79
N SER A 313 -7.10 -3.98 21.27
CA SER A 313 -6.70 -3.27 20.05
C SER A 313 -7.35 -3.90 18.81
N LEU A 314 -7.43 -5.23 18.72
CA LEU A 314 -8.15 -5.92 17.63
C LEU A 314 -9.63 -5.54 17.58
N ASP A 315 -10.27 -5.42 18.75
CA ASP A 315 -11.67 -4.99 18.89
C ASP A 315 -11.82 -3.52 18.52
N PHE A 316 -10.90 -2.65 18.95
CA PHE A 316 -10.84 -1.25 18.56
C PHE A 316 -10.76 -1.10 17.03
N TYR A 317 -9.89 -1.89 16.39
CA TYR A 317 -9.75 -1.96 14.94
C TYR A 317 -10.93 -2.62 14.23
N ARG A 318 -11.88 -3.23 14.95
CA ARG A 318 -12.95 -4.06 14.40
C ARG A 318 -12.43 -5.14 13.46
N LYS A 319 -11.29 -5.74 13.79
CA LYS A 319 -10.66 -6.77 12.95
C LYS A 319 -11.51 -8.04 12.88
N GLY A 320 -12.27 -8.32 13.95
CA GLY A 320 -13.17 -9.46 14.05
C GLY A 320 -12.45 -10.79 14.15
N ILE A 321 -11.23 -10.79 14.71
CA ILE A 321 -10.42 -11.98 14.96
C ILE A 321 -9.91 -11.97 16.40
N THR A 322 -9.45 -13.14 16.84
CA THR A 322 -8.86 -13.34 18.15
C THR A 322 -7.34 -13.41 18.08
N VAL A 323 -6.69 -13.09 19.20
CA VAL A 323 -5.24 -13.30 19.39
C VAL A 323 -4.85 -14.77 19.13
N GLU A 324 -5.71 -15.72 19.50
CA GLU A 324 -5.47 -17.15 19.26
C GLU A 324 -5.46 -17.50 17.76
N GLN A 325 -6.37 -16.90 16.98
CA GLN A 325 -6.34 -17.07 15.51
C GLN A 325 -5.06 -16.50 14.90
N ASN A 326 -4.53 -15.39 15.43
CA ASN A 326 -3.23 -14.86 15.02
C ASN A 326 -2.09 -15.87 15.29
N ARG A 327 -2.05 -16.46 16.49
CA ARG A 327 -1.04 -17.47 16.86
C ARG A 327 -1.13 -18.70 15.97
N LYS A 328 -2.33 -19.27 15.83
CA LYS A 328 -2.56 -20.47 15.02
C LYS A 328 -2.16 -20.26 13.55
N ALA A 329 -2.46 -19.09 12.98
CA ALA A 329 -2.08 -18.77 11.61
C ALA A 329 -0.55 -18.78 11.43
N VAL A 330 0.17 -18.12 12.34
CA VAL A 330 1.64 -18.07 12.34
C VAL A 330 2.24 -19.47 12.51
N GLU A 331 1.78 -20.24 13.49
CA GLU A 331 2.24 -21.62 13.73
C GLU A 331 2.02 -22.52 12.51
N THR A 332 0.88 -22.34 11.82
CA THR A 332 0.56 -23.07 10.60
C THR A 332 1.53 -22.73 9.47
N LEU A 333 1.82 -21.44 9.24
CA LEU A 333 2.74 -21.01 8.19
C LEU A 333 4.19 -21.45 8.49
N GLU A 334 4.65 -21.35 9.75
CA GLU A 334 5.96 -21.85 10.19
C GLU A 334 6.09 -23.37 9.96
N ARG A 335 5.07 -24.16 10.36
CA ARG A 335 5.05 -25.61 10.17
C ARG A 335 5.00 -26.02 8.70
N LEU A 336 4.31 -25.24 7.88
CA LEU A 336 4.26 -25.45 6.42
C LEU A 336 5.48 -24.89 5.72
N GLU A 337 6.40 -24.22 6.42
CA GLU A 337 7.60 -23.58 5.84
C GLU A 337 7.24 -22.60 4.72
N ILE A 338 6.20 -21.79 4.95
CA ILE A 338 5.75 -20.73 4.04
C ILE A 338 6.19 -19.40 4.65
N TYR A 339 6.88 -18.56 3.86
CA TYR A 339 7.28 -17.25 4.37
C TYR A 339 6.06 -16.39 4.65
N TYR A 340 6.14 -15.54 5.68
CA TYR A 340 5.09 -14.57 5.95
C TYR A 340 5.64 -13.23 6.37
N ARG A 341 4.99 -12.18 5.89
CA ARG A 341 5.23 -10.79 6.27
C ARG A 341 4.06 -10.30 7.12
N PRO A 342 4.23 -10.17 8.43
CA PRO A 342 3.15 -9.71 9.30
C PRO A 342 2.90 -8.20 9.16
N GLY A 343 1.64 -7.83 9.00
CA GLY A 343 1.17 -6.47 9.26
C GLY A 343 0.96 -6.28 10.75
N PHE A 344 1.52 -5.22 11.33
CA PHE A 344 1.41 -4.94 12.77
C PHE A 344 1.29 -3.44 13.02
N ILE A 345 0.38 -3.06 13.92
CA ILE A 345 0.10 -1.69 14.33
C ILE A 345 0.39 -1.60 15.82
N LEU A 346 1.57 -1.09 16.17
CA LEU A 346 2.03 -1.09 17.55
C LEU A 346 1.38 0.02 18.39
N TYR A 347 1.06 1.15 17.75
CA TYR A 347 0.53 2.32 18.43
C TYR A 347 -0.87 2.65 17.97
N GLU A 348 -1.80 2.81 18.91
CA GLU A 348 -3.14 3.34 18.69
C GLU A 348 -3.51 4.30 19.83
N PRO A 349 -4.50 5.21 19.66
CA PRO A 349 -4.72 6.32 20.59
C PRO A 349 -4.95 5.91 22.05
N TYR A 350 -5.43 4.69 22.30
CA TYR A 350 -5.80 4.16 23.62
C TYR A 350 -4.84 3.10 24.15
N VAL A 351 -3.73 2.83 23.44
CA VAL A 351 -2.79 1.79 23.86
C VAL A 351 -2.16 2.18 25.19
N THR A 352 -1.89 1.22 26.06
CA THR A 352 -1.15 1.43 27.32
C THR A 352 0.29 0.89 27.21
N LEU A 353 1.18 1.30 28.12
CA LEU A 353 2.53 0.75 28.20
C LEU A 353 2.52 -0.78 28.42
N ASP A 354 1.55 -1.31 29.18
CA ASP A 354 1.39 -2.76 29.37
C ASP A 354 1.05 -3.48 28.05
N GLN A 355 0.12 -2.93 27.26
CA GLN A 355 -0.21 -3.49 25.95
C GLN A 355 0.98 -3.40 24.98
N ILE A 356 1.81 -2.35 25.08
CA ILE A 356 3.07 -2.26 24.33
C ILE A 356 4.02 -3.40 24.76
N ARG A 357 4.19 -3.66 26.07
CA ARG A 357 5.00 -4.79 26.57
C ARG A 357 4.48 -6.14 26.05
N GLU A 358 3.17 -6.38 26.11
CA GLU A 358 2.52 -7.60 25.59
C GLU A 358 2.79 -7.78 24.10
N ASN A 359 2.60 -6.72 23.31
CA ASN A 359 2.88 -6.75 21.87
C ASN A 359 4.36 -7.01 21.59
N LEU A 360 5.28 -6.39 22.34
CA LEU A 360 6.73 -6.61 22.19
C LEU A 360 7.13 -8.05 22.47
N GLY A 361 6.54 -8.70 23.47
CA GLY A 361 6.75 -10.11 23.76
C GLY A 361 6.41 -11.00 22.57
N PHE A 362 5.25 -10.80 21.93
CA PHE A 362 4.89 -11.57 20.75
C PHE A 362 5.71 -11.22 19.51
N ILE A 363 5.98 -9.94 19.30
CA ILE A 363 6.87 -9.47 18.25
C ILE A 363 8.21 -10.21 18.32
N LYS A 364 8.74 -10.43 19.54
CA LYS A 364 9.96 -11.20 19.78
C LYS A 364 9.83 -12.67 19.36
N GLU A 365 8.67 -13.28 19.59
CA GLU A 365 8.36 -14.63 19.10
C GLU A 365 8.34 -14.65 17.55
N LEU A 366 7.68 -13.66 16.92
CA LEU A 366 7.62 -13.56 15.46
C LEU A 366 8.99 -13.41 14.80
N VAL A 367 9.83 -12.49 15.28
CA VAL A 367 11.20 -12.29 14.71
C VAL A 367 12.12 -13.47 14.96
N SER A 368 11.77 -14.34 15.92
CA SER A 368 12.49 -15.57 16.20
C SER A 368 12.04 -16.72 15.30
N GLY A 369 10.90 -16.57 14.61
CA GLY A 369 10.39 -17.50 13.61
C GLY A 369 11.35 -17.67 12.43
N ARG A 370 11.35 -18.87 11.82
CA ARG A 370 12.26 -19.19 10.72
C ARG A 370 11.76 -18.65 9.38
N TYR A 371 10.45 -18.47 9.26
CA TYR A 371 9.78 -18.08 8.02
C TYR A 371 9.14 -16.69 8.09
N CYS A 372 9.27 -15.97 9.22
CA CYS A 372 8.95 -14.56 9.29
C CYS A 372 9.92 -13.73 8.41
N ASN A 373 9.42 -13.14 7.33
CA ASN A 373 10.12 -12.15 6.52
C ASN A 373 9.73 -10.73 6.94
N LYS A 374 10.61 -9.75 6.68
CA LYS A 374 10.41 -8.29 6.75
C LYS A 374 9.44 -7.79 7.82
N PHE A 375 9.97 -7.12 8.85
CA PHE A 375 9.12 -6.59 9.90
C PHE A 375 9.48 -5.14 10.25
N HIS A 376 8.52 -4.23 10.08
CA HIS A 376 8.61 -2.83 10.52
C HIS A 376 7.74 -2.61 11.76
N PHE A 377 8.33 -2.58 12.97
CA PHE A 377 7.60 -2.43 14.23
C PHE A 377 7.33 -0.97 14.66
N PHE A 378 7.83 0.00 13.89
CA PHE A 378 7.76 1.42 14.21
C PHE A 378 6.45 2.09 13.80
N LYS A 379 5.58 1.38 13.08
CA LYS A 379 4.41 2.00 12.48
C LYS A 379 3.28 2.11 13.51
N GLY A 380 2.94 3.36 13.83
CA GLY A 380 1.68 3.68 14.47
C GLY A 380 0.51 3.51 13.50
N LEU A 381 -0.69 3.48 14.07
CA LEU A 381 -1.93 3.46 13.33
C LEU A 381 -1.97 4.65 12.36
N ARG A 382 -2.18 4.38 11.07
CA ARG A 382 -2.52 5.42 10.10
C ARG A 382 -4.03 5.59 10.08
N VAL A 383 -4.51 6.81 10.19
CA VAL A 383 -5.95 7.13 10.17
C VAL A 383 -6.33 7.61 8.78
N TYR A 384 -6.49 6.69 7.83
CA TYR A 384 -6.82 7.08 6.46
C TYR A 384 -8.05 7.99 6.38
N ARG A 385 -7.99 9.01 5.51
CA ARG A 385 -9.14 9.87 5.17
C ARG A 385 -10.33 9.02 4.72
N GLY A 386 -11.53 9.39 5.12
CA GLY A 386 -12.78 8.67 4.84
C GLY A 386 -12.95 7.35 5.58
N SER A 387 -12.01 6.92 6.42
CA SER A 387 -12.12 5.66 7.18
C SER A 387 -13.18 5.76 8.30
N PRO A 388 -13.83 4.64 8.70
CA PRO A 388 -14.69 4.63 9.89
C PRO A 388 -13.98 5.09 11.17
N LEU A 389 -12.66 4.90 11.23
CA LEU A 389 -11.85 5.33 12.35
C LEU A 389 -11.70 6.85 12.39
N GLU A 390 -11.50 7.53 11.26
CA GLU A 390 -11.45 8.99 11.19
C GLU A 390 -12.66 9.62 11.86
N LYS A 391 -13.88 9.25 11.42
CA LYS A 391 -15.15 9.75 12.00
C LYS A 391 -15.26 9.46 13.50
N ARG A 392 -14.77 8.29 13.93
CA ARG A 392 -14.80 7.90 15.35
C ARG A 392 -13.86 8.77 16.19
N LEU A 393 -12.67 9.07 15.70
CA LEU A 393 -11.71 9.91 16.41
C LEU A 393 -12.13 11.38 16.38
N GLU A 394 -12.73 11.84 15.29
CA GLU A 394 -13.30 13.18 15.18
C GLU A 394 -14.43 13.40 16.20
N GLY A 395 -15.39 12.47 16.26
CA GLY A 395 -16.49 12.52 17.24
C GLY A 395 -16.05 12.41 18.71
N ARG A 396 -14.80 12.01 18.96
CA ARG A 396 -14.19 11.98 20.30
C ARG A 396 -13.22 13.14 20.56
N GLY A 397 -13.09 14.07 19.61
CA GLY A 397 -12.15 15.21 19.72
C GLY A 397 -10.68 14.81 19.65
N LEU A 398 -10.36 13.59 19.21
CA LEU A 398 -9.00 13.05 19.17
C LEU A 398 -8.32 13.20 17.81
N LEU A 399 -9.09 13.35 16.73
CA LEU A 399 -8.54 13.55 15.39
C LEU A 399 -7.80 14.89 15.31
N ARG A 400 -6.66 14.90 14.62
CA ARG A 400 -5.90 16.10 14.26
C ARG A 400 -5.62 16.03 12.77
N ARG A 401 -5.72 17.16 12.08
CA ARG A 401 -5.40 17.26 10.65
C ARG A 401 -4.11 18.05 10.50
N ASN A 402 -3.20 17.56 9.66
CA ASN A 402 -1.98 18.25 9.27
C ASN A 402 -1.87 18.25 7.75
N GLY A 403 -2.31 19.35 7.12
CA GLY A 403 -2.54 19.38 5.68
C GLY A 403 -3.52 18.29 5.25
N TRP A 404 -3.08 17.46 4.31
CA TRP A 404 -3.84 16.35 3.74
C TRP A 404 -3.89 15.10 4.63
N HIS A 405 -3.08 15.05 5.68
CA HIS A 405 -2.89 13.85 6.51
C HIS A 405 -3.66 13.94 7.82
N ASN A 406 -4.17 12.81 8.26
CA ASN A 406 -4.74 12.66 9.58
C ASN A 406 -3.70 12.14 10.59
N THR A 407 -3.74 12.71 11.78
CA THR A 407 -3.07 12.23 12.99
C THR A 407 -4.07 12.23 14.15
N TYR A 408 -3.63 11.86 15.35
CA TYR A 408 -4.49 11.78 16.52
C TYR A 408 -3.72 12.05 17.81
N MET A 409 -4.46 12.43 18.84
CA MET A 409 -3.92 12.61 20.18
C MET A 409 -3.84 11.29 20.94
N TRP A 410 -2.71 11.09 21.61
CA TRP A 410 -2.53 10.05 22.61
C TRP A 410 -3.39 10.34 23.85
N GLN A 411 -4.02 9.30 24.41
CA GLN A 411 -4.78 9.43 25.65
C GLN A 411 -3.95 9.19 26.90
N ASP A 412 -2.90 8.39 26.79
CA ASP A 412 -1.94 8.14 27.86
C ASP A 412 -0.68 9.01 27.65
N PRO A 413 -0.41 10.01 28.51
CA PRO A 413 0.80 10.83 28.43
C PRO A 413 2.09 10.02 28.55
N ALA A 414 2.08 8.90 29.28
CA ALA A 414 3.24 8.03 29.39
C ALA A 414 3.54 7.37 28.04
N VAL A 415 2.51 6.96 27.30
CA VAL A 415 2.67 6.44 25.93
C VAL A 415 3.16 7.51 24.97
N ALA A 416 2.60 8.73 25.04
CA ALA A 416 3.09 9.86 24.24
C ALA A 416 4.58 10.10 24.48
N ARG A 417 5.01 10.06 25.75
CA ARG A 417 6.40 10.18 26.17
C ARG A 417 7.25 9.02 25.65
N PHE A 418 6.77 7.78 25.74
CA PHE A 418 7.46 6.60 25.20
C PHE A 418 7.73 6.72 23.69
N ILE A 419 6.70 7.12 22.92
CA ILE A 419 6.80 7.29 21.47
C ILE A 419 7.77 8.43 21.12
N TYR A 420 7.72 9.55 21.86
CA TYR A 420 8.68 10.63 21.69
C TYR A 420 10.13 10.15 21.90
N LEU A 421 10.40 9.45 23.00
CA LEU A 421 11.75 8.97 23.35
C LEU A 421 12.29 7.95 22.35
N THR A 422 11.45 7.00 21.92
CA THR A 422 11.83 6.03 20.89
C THR A 422 11.99 6.70 19.52
N GLY A 423 11.19 7.71 19.21
CA GLY A 423 11.27 8.51 17.98
C GLY A 423 12.59 9.28 17.83
N LEU A 424 13.18 9.77 18.92
CA LEU A 424 14.51 10.42 18.90
C LEU A 424 15.63 9.50 18.39
N LEU A 425 15.42 8.18 18.47
CA LEU A 425 16.38 7.18 18.04
C LEU A 425 16.08 6.63 16.64
N ALA A 426 14.92 6.92 16.07
CA ALA A 426 14.51 6.46 14.75
C ALA A 426 15.45 6.88 13.61
N PRO A 427 16.00 8.12 13.55
CA PRO A 427 16.93 8.51 12.49
C PRO A 427 18.18 7.62 12.43
N LYS A 428 18.69 7.18 13.58
CA LYS A 428 19.83 6.27 13.67
C LYS A 428 19.53 4.90 13.06
N MET A 429 18.27 4.47 13.13
CA MET A 429 17.84 3.21 12.53
C MET A 429 17.71 3.33 11.01
N LEU A 430 17.14 4.45 10.56
CA LEU A 430 16.94 4.72 9.14
C LEU A 430 18.27 4.85 8.41
N SER A 431 19.30 5.45 9.01
CA SER A 431 20.64 5.57 8.39
C SER A 431 21.32 4.22 8.12
N VAL A 432 20.94 3.15 8.84
CA VAL A 432 21.41 1.79 8.53
C VAL A 432 20.56 1.15 7.43
N LYS A 433 19.26 1.43 7.39
CA LYS A 433 18.37 0.97 6.31
C LYS A 433 18.73 1.57 4.96
N GLU A 434 19.21 2.81 4.90
CA GLU A 434 19.70 3.44 3.66
C GLU A 434 20.85 2.64 3.00
N LYS A 435 21.55 1.79 3.77
CA LYS A 435 22.61 0.92 3.28
C LYS A 435 22.07 -0.42 2.73
N GLU A 436 20.76 -0.70 2.83
CA GLU A 436 20.11 -1.92 2.31
C GLU A 436 20.20 -2.04 0.79
N ALA A 437 20.27 -0.92 0.07
CA ALA A 437 20.29 -0.89 -1.39
C ALA A 437 21.46 -1.70 -1.98
N ALA A 438 22.59 -1.75 -1.27
CA ALA A 438 23.81 -2.45 -1.68
C ALA A 438 23.82 -3.95 -1.32
N LEU A 439 22.84 -4.43 -0.56
CA LEU A 439 22.81 -5.80 -0.02
C LEU A 439 22.01 -6.75 -0.92
N ASN A 440 22.40 -8.01 -0.98
CA ASN A 440 21.58 -9.05 -1.63
C ASN A 440 20.36 -9.43 -0.76
N VAL A 441 19.43 -10.21 -1.32
CA VAL A 441 18.17 -10.59 -0.65
C VAL A 441 18.41 -11.29 0.69
N ARG A 442 19.42 -12.15 0.79
CA ARG A 442 19.73 -12.89 2.03
C ARG A 442 20.31 -11.96 3.09
N GLU A 443 21.21 -11.06 2.70
CA GLU A 443 21.80 -10.04 3.58
C GLU A 443 20.74 -9.06 4.09
N ARG A 444 19.89 -8.53 3.21
CA ARG A 444 18.77 -7.66 3.60
C ARG A 444 17.89 -8.32 4.65
N ARG A 445 17.53 -9.60 4.44
CA ARG A 445 16.73 -10.35 5.42
C ARG A 445 17.42 -10.49 6.78
N ASN A 446 18.74 -10.74 6.78
CA ASN A 446 19.49 -10.83 8.02
C ASN A 446 19.58 -9.46 8.71
N LEU A 447 19.78 -8.39 7.95
CA LEU A 447 19.78 -7.02 8.45
C LEU A 447 18.43 -6.64 9.06
N ASP A 448 17.33 -6.89 8.36
CA ASP A 448 15.97 -6.63 8.87
C ASP A 448 15.71 -7.36 10.19
N ARG A 449 16.14 -8.63 10.30
CA ARG A 449 16.02 -9.40 11.54
C ARG A 449 16.85 -8.79 12.67
N LEU A 450 18.10 -8.41 12.40
CA LEU A 450 18.97 -7.79 13.40
C LEU A 450 18.42 -6.43 13.87
N LEU A 451 17.95 -5.61 12.93
CA LEU A 451 17.31 -4.33 13.23
C LEU A 451 16.03 -4.54 14.04
N GLY A 452 15.19 -5.52 13.68
CA GLY A 452 13.99 -5.88 14.45
C GLY A 452 14.32 -6.28 15.88
N GLN A 453 15.29 -7.17 16.09
CA GLN A 453 15.73 -7.59 17.43
C GLN A 453 16.28 -6.42 18.25
N TRP A 454 17.06 -5.54 17.61
CA TRP A 454 17.58 -4.35 18.27
C TRP A 454 16.49 -3.36 18.64
N SER A 455 15.50 -3.16 17.76
CA SER A 455 14.32 -2.31 17.99
C SER A 455 13.57 -2.74 19.25
N ILE A 456 13.30 -4.04 19.38
CA ILE A 456 12.58 -4.62 20.51
C ILE A 456 13.35 -4.35 21.80
N HIS A 457 14.65 -4.64 21.79
CA HIS A 457 15.47 -4.46 22.98
C HIS A 457 15.58 -2.99 23.40
N LEU A 458 15.67 -2.08 22.43
CA LEU A 458 15.65 -0.65 22.70
C LEU A 458 14.33 -0.22 23.36
N TYR A 459 13.20 -0.74 22.88
CA TYR A 459 11.90 -0.43 23.45
C TYR A 459 11.75 -0.96 24.88
N GLU A 460 12.22 -2.19 25.14
CA GLU A 460 12.28 -2.77 26.49
C GLU A 460 13.13 -1.89 27.43
N GLU A 461 14.28 -1.38 26.98
CA GLU A 461 15.14 -0.50 27.79
C GLU A 461 14.49 0.86 28.07
N VAL A 462 13.81 1.47 27.09
CA VAL A 462 13.06 2.73 27.29
C VAL A 462 11.94 2.53 28.31
N LEU A 463 11.19 1.42 28.22
CA LEU A 463 10.13 1.09 29.17
C LEU A 463 10.69 0.94 30.59
N ALA A 464 11.79 0.19 30.75
CA ALA A 464 12.44 0.00 32.05
C ALA A 464 12.96 1.33 32.65
N LEU A 465 13.50 2.23 31.82
CA LEU A 465 13.94 3.55 32.30
C LEU A 465 12.76 4.40 32.77
N MET A 466 11.65 4.39 32.02
CA MET A 466 10.44 5.12 32.38
C MET A 466 9.82 4.64 33.69
N GLU A 467 9.92 3.34 34.02
CA GLU A 467 9.44 2.78 35.29
C GLU A 467 10.25 3.24 36.51
N THR A 468 11.53 3.58 36.32
CA THR A 468 12.40 3.98 37.44
C THR A 468 12.22 5.44 37.89
N ASP A 469 11.27 6.17 37.29
CA ASP A 469 10.85 7.56 37.58
C ASP A 469 12.00 8.54 37.84
N SER A 470 13.15 8.29 37.21
CA SER A 470 14.33 9.11 37.32
C SER A 470 14.52 9.87 36.01
N ASP A 471 14.08 11.13 35.98
CA ASP A 471 14.45 12.11 34.94
C ASP A 471 15.93 12.50 35.06
N GLN A 472 16.81 11.50 35.21
CA GLN A 472 18.26 11.67 35.26
C GLN A 472 18.79 11.74 33.82
N PRO A 473 19.28 12.91 33.36
CA PRO A 473 19.78 13.08 32.00
C PRO A 473 20.89 12.08 31.63
N ASP A 474 21.70 11.69 32.62
CA ASP A 474 22.80 10.72 32.46
C ASP A 474 22.32 9.34 31.99
N ARG A 475 21.14 8.89 32.43
CA ARG A 475 20.60 7.58 32.02
C ARG A 475 20.14 7.60 30.55
N TRP A 476 19.51 8.70 30.13
CA TRP A 476 19.11 8.90 28.73
C TRP A 476 20.33 9.05 27.81
N MET A 477 21.35 9.77 28.24
CA MET A 477 22.62 9.88 27.52
C MET A 477 23.30 8.51 27.40
N ASN A 478 23.34 7.72 28.47
CA ASN A 478 23.87 6.36 28.45
C ASN A 478 23.07 5.43 27.52
N LEU A 479 21.74 5.54 27.48
CA LEU A 479 20.92 4.78 26.53
C LEU A 479 21.27 5.14 25.08
N SER A 480 21.39 6.43 24.77
CA SER A 480 21.79 6.89 23.44
C SER A 480 23.17 6.36 23.04
N LEU A 481 24.15 6.39 23.94
CA LEU A 481 25.49 5.86 23.69
C LEU A 481 25.46 4.34 23.44
N LYS A 482 24.71 3.58 24.24
CA LYS A 482 24.51 2.14 24.02
C LYS A 482 23.82 1.85 22.68
N ALA A 483 22.86 2.68 22.29
CA ALA A 483 22.20 2.58 20.99
C ALA A 483 23.22 2.78 19.85
N ASP A 484 24.12 3.75 19.96
CA ASP A 484 25.20 4.00 18.98
C ASP A 484 26.19 2.83 18.90
N GLU A 485 26.62 2.28 20.05
CA GLU A 485 27.51 1.12 20.09
C GLU A 485 26.90 -0.12 19.42
N ARG A 486 25.61 -0.38 19.67
CA ARG A 486 24.88 -1.49 19.05
C ARG A 486 24.70 -1.27 17.54
N LEU A 487 24.38 -0.04 17.13
CA LEU A 487 24.28 0.31 15.73
C LEU A 487 25.60 0.06 15.00
N ALA A 488 26.72 0.53 15.56
CA ALA A 488 28.05 0.29 15.01
C ALA A 488 28.40 -1.20 14.92
N ARG A 489 27.89 -2.02 15.85
CA ARG A 489 28.02 -3.49 15.76
C ARG A 489 27.19 -4.10 14.64
N ILE A 490 25.94 -3.64 14.45
CA ILE A 490 25.10 -4.07 13.33
C ILE A 490 25.76 -3.69 12.00
N GLU A 491 26.23 -2.45 11.87
CA GLU A 491 26.94 -1.98 10.68
C GLU A 491 28.20 -2.80 10.39
N ARG A 492 29.02 -3.09 11.40
CA ARG A 492 30.18 -4.00 11.24
C ARG A 492 29.77 -5.40 10.82
N THR A 493 28.66 -5.92 11.37
CA THR A 493 28.17 -7.26 11.02
C THR A 493 27.71 -7.28 9.56
N VAL A 494 26.98 -6.26 9.10
CA VAL A 494 26.61 -6.11 7.69
C VAL A 494 27.84 -5.99 6.80
N HIS A 495 28.84 -5.19 7.20
CA HIS A 495 30.06 -5.02 6.42
C HIS A 495 30.87 -6.33 6.30
N LEU A 496 30.96 -7.11 7.38
CA LEU A 496 31.59 -8.43 7.37
C LEU A 496 30.81 -9.48 6.57
N MET A 497 29.52 -9.25 6.31
CA MET A 497 28.70 -10.11 5.45
C MET A 497 28.88 -9.75 3.96
N ASN A 498 29.41 -8.57 3.66
CA ASN A 498 29.68 -8.08 2.29
C ASN A 498 31.11 -8.40 1.80
N LEU A 499 31.99 -8.91 2.67
CA LEU A 499 33.33 -9.42 2.36
C LEU A 499 33.31 -10.94 2.26
#